data_AF-A0AAU8UWF9-F1
#
_entry.id   AF-A0AAU8UWF9-F1
#
_cell.length_a   1.000
_cell.length_b   1.000
_cell.length_c   1.000
_cell.angle_alpha   90.00
_cell.angle_beta   90.00
_cell.angle_gamma   90.00
#
_symmetry.space_group_name_H-M   'P 1'
#
loop_
_entity.id
_entity.type
_entity.pdbx_description
1 polymer ?
#
loop_
_entity_poly.entity_id
_entity_poly.type
_entity_poly.pdbx_seq_one_letter_code
_entity_poly.pdbx_strand_id
1 'polypeptide(L)'
;MDKKDQLIESGVNNWVSLLITGVFYLLSGLYIFFLPDRLFCVFGLLIEAIFIIPGLVCGMLLKCSMRLFMNWIWYGAYSVFIFITAFYLDSYLSSRMVFVLGLISMFRYAQFLELFTSLGDIALLKVDRLIGLSLLGLVFSFVFVWELYFTSGILQLLTFILFVMQGISISYLAVRFKYLGESLED
;
A
#
# COMPACT_ATOMS: atom_id res chain seq x y z
N MET A 1 14.69 -17.03 17.68
CA MET A 1 13.75 -15.88 17.63
C MET A 1 12.69 -16.24 16.62
N ASP A 2 11.42 -16.25 17.02
CA ASP A 2 10.34 -16.60 16.11
C ASP A 2 10.21 -15.54 15.01
N LYS A 3 9.72 -15.92 13.83
CA LYS A 3 9.47 -15.01 12.70
C LYS A 3 8.54 -13.87 13.14
N LYS A 4 7.62 -14.13 14.08
CA LYS A 4 6.71 -13.13 14.63
C LYS A 4 7.44 -12.09 15.48
N ASP A 5 8.38 -12.50 16.33
CA ASP A 5 9.14 -11.59 17.19
C ASP A 5 9.97 -10.59 16.39
N GLN A 6 10.58 -11.05 15.28
CA GLN A 6 11.34 -10.18 14.37
C GLN A 6 10.48 -9.12 13.68
N LEU A 7 9.24 -9.45 13.30
CA LEU A 7 8.30 -8.47 12.73
C LEU A 7 7.91 -7.42 13.75
N ILE A 8 7.68 -7.84 15.00
CA ILE A 8 7.33 -6.94 16.10
C ILE A 8 8.49 -5.99 16.36
N GLU A 9 9.70 -6.51 16.56
CA GLU A 9 10.89 -5.70 16.82
C GLU A 9 11.17 -4.70 15.69
N SER A 10 11.06 -5.14 14.42
CA SER A 10 11.23 -4.26 13.26
C SER A 10 10.15 -3.19 13.19
N GLY A 11 8.89 -3.55 13.48
CA GLY A 11 7.75 -2.64 13.47
C GLY A 11 7.85 -1.60 14.58
N VAL A 12 8.25 -2.03 15.78
CA VAL A 12 8.49 -1.18 16.95
C VAL A 12 9.68 -0.26 16.70
N ASN A 13 10.78 -0.71 16.09
CA ASN A 13 11.92 0.18 15.82
C ASN A 13 11.65 1.18 14.69
N ASN A 14 10.83 0.81 13.69
CA ASN A 14 10.57 1.62 12.50
C ASN A 14 9.18 2.28 12.47
N TRP A 15 8.48 2.35 13.61
CA TRP A 15 7.12 2.88 13.69
C TRP A 15 6.99 4.31 13.13
N VAL A 16 8.00 5.17 13.36
CA VAL A 16 8.02 6.55 12.84
C VAL A 16 8.03 6.55 11.31
N SER A 17 8.84 5.69 10.71
CA SER A 17 8.99 5.62 9.25
C SER A 17 7.74 5.02 8.58
N LEU A 18 7.10 4.05 9.25
CA LEU A 18 5.76 3.56 8.87
C LEU A 18 4.73 4.69 8.92
N LEU A 19 4.74 5.50 9.99
CA LEU A 19 3.81 6.62 10.14
C LEU A 19 3.99 7.68 9.04
N ILE A 20 5.25 8.05 8.75
CA ILE A 20 5.57 8.97 7.64
C ILE A 20 5.04 8.43 6.31
N THR A 21 5.22 7.13 6.06
CA THR A 21 4.71 6.48 4.85
C THR A 21 3.18 6.58 4.79
N GLY A 22 2.47 6.27 5.88
CA GLY A 22 1.01 6.38 5.93
C GLY A 22 0.50 7.80 5.71
N VAL A 23 1.14 8.80 6.31
CA VAL A 23 0.83 10.23 6.10
C VAL A 23 1.08 10.64 4.65
N PHE A 24 2.17 10.15 4.04
CA PHE A 24 2.46 10.43 2.64
C PHE A 24 1.36 9.89 1.72
N TYR A 25 0.86 8.68 1.94
CA TYR A 25 -0.29 8.14 1.21
C TYR A 25 -1.56 9.00 1.38
N LEU A 26 -1.84 9.47 2.61
CA LEU A 26 -2.98 10.35 2.88
C LEU A 26 -2.88 11.68 2.12
N LEU A 27 -1.74 12.35 2.23
CA LEU A 27 -1.48 13.62 1.54
C LEU A 27 -1.56 13.46 0.03
N SER A 28 -1.05 12.34 -0.49
CA SER A 28 -1.07 12.06 -1.92
C SER A 28 -2.48 11.75 -2.42
N GLY A 29 -3.28 11.02 -1.65
CA GLY A 29 -4.70 10.85 -1.95
C GLY A 29 -5.42 12.19 -2.01
N LEU A 30 -5.24 13.05 -1.00
CA LEU A 30 -5.83 14.39 -0.99
C LEU A 30 -5.37 15.23 -2.20
N TYR A 31 -4.10 15.18 -2.55
CA TYR A 31 -3.57 15.86 -3.73
C TYR A 31 -4.25 15.38 -5.02
N ILE A 32 -4.42 14.06 -5.17
CA ILE A 32 -5.12 13.46 -6.31
C ILE A 32 -6.58 13.94 -6.37
N PHE A 33 -7.25 14.08 -5.23
CA PHE A 33 -8.63 14.56 -5.19
C PHE A 33 -8.79 16.01 -5.68
N PHE A 34 -7.82 16.88 -5.40
CA PHE A 34 -7.85 18.28 -5.84
C PHE A 34 -7.35 18.50 -7.27
N LEU A 35 -6.82 17.46 -7.93
CA LEU A 35 -6.32 17.58 -9.30
C LEU A 35 -7.48 17.81 -10.29
N PRO A 36 -7.34 18.70 -11.28
CA PRO A 36 -8.33 18.79 -12.35
C PRO A 36 -8.35 17.49 -13.18
N ASP A 37 -9.53 16.99 -13.53
CA ASP A 37 -9.72 15.75 -14.31
C ASP A 37 -8.83 15.66 -15.56
N ARG A 38 -8.61 16.81 -16.23
CA ARG A 38 -7.80 16.91 -17.46
C ARG A 38 -6.31 16.66 -17.22
N LEU A 39 -5.84 16.92 -16.00
CA LEU A 39 -4.45 16.74 -15.59
C LEU A 39 -4.23 15.36 -14.94
N PHE A 40 -5.28 14.67 -14.49
CA PHE A 40 -5.16 13.34 -13.88
C PHE A 40 -4.43 12.35 -14.78
N CYS A 41 -4.80 12.28 -16.07
CA CYS A 41 -4.11 11.40 -17.04
C CYS A 41 -2.67 11.84 -17.34
N VAL A 42 -2.36 13.13 -17.21
CA VAL A 42 -1.01 13.67 -17.46
C VAL A 42 -0.07 13.34 -16.30
N PHE A 43 -0.58 13.37 -15.07
CA PHE A 43 0.18 13.02 -13.87
C PHE A 43 0.18 11.52 -13.56
N GLY A 44 -0.22 10.66 -14.50
CA GLY A 44 -0.37 9.24 -14.23
C GLY A 44 0.91 8.55 -13.75
N LEU A 45 2.04 8.85 -14.39
CA LEU A 45 3.37 8.40 -13.96
C LEU A 45 3.73 8.87 -12.53
N LEU A 46 3.31 10.09 -12.16
CA LEU A 46 3.55 10.63 -10.82
C LEU A 46 2.69 9.90 -9.78
N ILE A 47 1.41 9.66 -10.09
CA ILE A 47 0.48 8.90 -9.23
C ILE A 47 0.99 7.48 -9.01
N GLU A 48 1.51 6.85 -10.05
CA GLU A 48 2.16 5.54 -9.95
C GLU A 48 3.43 5.60 -9.08
N ALA A 49 4.32 6.57 -9.30
CA ALA A 49 5.52 6.73 -8.47
C ALA A 49 5.19 6.86 -6.97
N ILE A 50 4.10 7.56 -6.65
CA ILE A 50 3.57 7.71 -5.29
C ILE A 50 3.02 6.38 -4.74
N PHE A 51 2.48 5.49 -5.58
CA PHE A 51 2.13 4.12 -5.15
C PHE A 51 3.38 3.26 -4.88
N ILE A 52 4.45 3.48 -5.64
CA ILE A 52 5.61 2.58 -5.69
C ILE A 52 6.59 2.90 -4.56
N ILE A 53 7.04 4.15 -4.49
CA ILE A 53 8.16 4.56 -3.61
C ILE A 53 7.82 4.28 -2.13
N PRO A 54 6.69 4.76 -1.59
CA PRO A 54 6.33 4.51 -0.20
C PRO A 54 5.93 3.05 0.02
N GLY A 55 5.44 2.37 -1.02
CA GLY A 55 5.11 0.95 -0.99
C GLY A 55 6.32 0.07 -0.73
N LEU A 56 7.41 0.35 -1.45
CA LEU A 56 8.71 -0.30 -1.30
C LEU A 56 9.38 0.05 0.01
N VAL A 57 9.39 1.33 0.39
CA VAL A 57 9.96 1.80 1.65
C VAL A 57 9.29 1.09 2.84
N CYS A 58 7.96 1.05 2.88
CA CYS A 58 7.21 0.32 3.91
C CYS A 58 7.56 -1.19 3.93
N GLY A 59 7.68 -1.81 2.74
CA GLY A 59 8.11 -3.21 2.63
C GLY A 59 9.53 -3.47 3.13
N MET A 60 10.46 -2.55 2.88
CA MET A 60 11.85 -2.65 3.33
C MET A 60 11.98 -2.43 4.84
N LEU A 61 11.25 -1.46 5.41
CA LEU A 61 11.32 -1.12 6.84
C LEU A 61 10.75 -2.21 7.76
N LEU A 62 9.66 -2.87 7.33
CA LEU A 62 9.12 -4.02 8.05
C LEU A 62 9.99 -5.27 7.93
N LYS A 63 10.93 -5.28 6.97
CA LYS A 63 11.76 -6.46 6.64
C LYS A 63 13.25 -6.29 6.88
N CYS A 64 13.76 -5.10 7.22
CA CYS A 64 15.20 -4.93 7.46
C CYS A 64 15.69 -5.75 8.67
N SER A 65 14.78 -6.25 9.53
CA SER A 65 15.05 -7.24 10.58
C SER A 65 15.00 -8.71 10.11
N MET A 66 14.40 -8.98 8.94
CA MET A 66 14.21 -10.31 8.38
C MET A 66 15.38 -10.73 7.50
N ARG A 67 16.42 -11.29 8.11
CA ARG A 67 17.30 -12.25 7.40
C ARG A 67 16.43 -13.45 7.00
N LEU A 68 15.79 -13.46 5.81
CA LEU A 68 15.46 -14.67 5.05
C LEU A 68 14.77 -14.37 3.69
N PHE A 69 15.27 -15.11 2.71
CA PHE A 69 15.24 -14.92 1.26
C PHE A 69 13.87 -15.05 0.55
N MET A 70 12.83 -15.53 1.23
CA MET A 70 11.67 -16.13 0.55
C MET A 70 10.56 -15.13 0.20
N ASN A 71 10.39 -14.07 0.99
CA ASN A 71 9.45 -12.98 0.67
C ASN A 71 10.11 -11.88 -0.19
N TRP A 72 11.37 -12.05 -0.61
CA TRP A 72 12.05 -11.15 -1.53
C TRP A 72 11.55 -11.33 -2.96
N ILE A 73 11.17 -12.56 -3.34
CA ILE A 73 10.62 -12.86 -4.67
C ILE A 73 9.30 -12.14 -4.89
N TRP A 74 8.39 -12.10 -3.92
CA TRP A 74 7.10 -11.39 -4.09
C TRP A 74 7.23 -9.87 -4.15
N TYR A 75 8.21 -9.30 -3.44
CA TYR A 75 8.44 -7.84 -3.45
C TYR A 75 9.33 -7.41 -4.62
N GLY A 76 10.28 -8.25 -5.03
CA GLY A 76 11.01 -8.11 -6.28
C GLY A 76 10.08 -8.29 -7.47
N ALA A 77 9.21 -9.30 -7.47
CA ALA A 77 8.17 -9.49 -8.47
C ALA A 77 7.20 -8.32 -8.48
N TYR A 78 6.82 -7.75 -7.33
CA TYR A 78 6.03 -6.51 -7.27
C TYR A 78 6.77 -5.35 -7.94
N SER A 79 8.04 -5.14 -7.59
CA SER A 79 8.86 -4.06 -8.14
C SER A 79 9.05 -4.21 -9.66
N VAL A 80 9.29 -5.44 -10.12
CA VAL A 80 9.45 -5.78 -11.54
C VAL A 80 8.12 -5.68 -12.28
N PHE A 81 7.03 -6.17 -11.69
CA PHE A 81 5.68 -6.06 -12.24
C PHE A 81 5.31 -4.59 -12.45
N ILE A 82 5.53 -3.77 -11.43
CA ILE A 82 5.37 -2.32 -11.46
C ILE A 82 6.26 -1.67 -12.52
N PHE A 83 7.53 -2.04 -12.57
CA PHE A 83 8.48 -1.42 -13.51
C PHE A 83 8.12 -1.75 -14.95
N ILE A 84 7.71 -2.99 -15.21
CA ILE A 84 7.18 -3.42 -16.51
C ILE A 84 5.90 -2.65 -16.83
N THR A 85 4.99 -2.47 -15.87
CA THR A 85 3.74 -1.74 -16.12
C THR A 85 3.97 -0.25 -16.37
N ALA A 86 4.87 0.41 -15.63
CA ALA A 86 5.25 1.80 -15.85
C ALA A 86 5.86 2.00 -17.25
N PHE A 87 6.72 1.09 -17.71
CA PHE A 87 7.31 1.14 -19.06
C PHE A 87 6.27 0.85 -20.16
N TYR A 88 5.32 -0.05 -19.89
CA TYR A 88 4.24 -0.36 -20.82
C TYR A 88 3.26 0.81 -21.01
N LEU A 89 3.11 1.66 -20.00
CA LEU A 89 2.25 2.83 -20.01
C LEU A 89 2.79 4.00 -20.80
N ASP A 90 4.11 4.24 -20.75
CA ASP A 90 4.77 5.29 -21.55
C ASP A 90 4.49 5.11 -23.06
N SER A 91 4.25 3.85 -23.48
CA SER A 91 3.94 3.50 -24.87
C SER A 91 2.45 3.50 -25.24
N TYR A 92 1.51 3.42 -24.28
CA TYR A 92 0.07 3.28 -24.55
C TYR A 92 -0.78 4.23 -23.69
N LEU A 93 -1.10 5.39 -24.27
CA LEU A 93 -1.85 6.48 -23.63
C LEU A 93 -3.21 6.07 -23.02
N SER A 94 -3.39 6.49 -21.76
CA SER A 94 -4.61 6.74 -20.98
C SER A 94 -5.60 5.60 -20.73
N SER A 95 -5.91 4.73 -21.69
CA SER A 95 -6.99 3.73 -21.52
C SER A 95 -6.58 2.51 -20.68
N ARG A 96 -5.29 2.16 -20.69
CA ARG A 96 -4.75 1.01 -19.94
C ARG A 96 -4.21 1.38 -18.56
N MET A 97 -4.14 2.67 -18.24
CA MET A 97 -3.67 3.16 -16.93
C MET A 97 -4.58 2.67 -15.79
N VAL A 98 -5.88 2.64 -16.02
CA VAL A 98 -6.89 2.16 -15.05
C VAL A 98 -6.63 0.72 -14.65
N PHE A 99 -6.40 -0.14 -15.65
CA PHE A 99 -6.13 -1.56 -15.47
C PHE A 99 -4.84 -1.79 -14.68
N VAL A 100 -3.78 -1.04 -15.01
CA VAL A 100 -2.50 -1.13 -14.29
C VAL A 100 -2.60 -0.66 -12.85
N LEU A 101 -3.24 0.49 -12.61
CA LEU A 101 -3.45 1.02 -11.27
C LEU A 101 -4.30 0.07 -10.42
N GLY A 102 -5.30 -0.58 -11.04
CA GLY A 102 -6.07 -1.65 -10.43
C GLY A 102 -5.22 -2.86 -10.02
N LEU A 103 -4.36 -3.36 -10.92
CA LEU A 103 -3.48 -4.49 -10.63
C LEU A 103 -2.45 -4.17 -9.53
N ILE A 104 -1.82 -2.98 -9.59
CA ILE A 104 -0.87 -2.53 -8.56
C ILE A 104 -1.57 -2.45 -7.20
N SER A 105 -2.75 -1.83 -7.16
CA SER A 105 -3.54 -1.71 -5.93
C SER A 105 -3.96 -3.08 -5.40
N MET A 106 -4.43 -3.98 -6.27
CA MET A 106 -4.87 -5.33 -5.89
C MET A 106 -3.72 -6.13 -5.27
N PHE A 107 -2.55 -6.13 -5.91
CA PHE A 107 -1.37 -6.81 -5.37
C PHE A 107 -0.97 -6.22 -4.03
N ARG A 108 -1.04 -4.89 -3.88
CA ARG A 108 -0.67 -4.21 -2.66
C ARG A 108 -1.61 -4.51 -1.50
N TYR A 109 -2.92 -4.54 -1.74
CA TYR A 109 -3.90 -4.96 -0.74
C TYR A 109 -3.77 -6.44 -0.37
N ALA A 110 -3.37 -7.30 -1.30
CA ALA A 110 -3.02 -8.69 -0.99
C ALA A 110 -1.80 -8.80 -0.05
N GLN A 111 -0.75 -7.99 -0.27
CA GLN A 111 0.40 -7.92 0.65
C GLN A 111 -0.01 -7.45 2.05
N PHE A 112 -0.88 -6.45 2.15
CA PHE A 112 -1.41 -5.99 3.43
C PHE A 112 -2.29 -7.02 4.11
N LEU A 113 -3.07 -7.79 3.36
CA LEU A 113 -3.85 -8.88 3.90
C LEU A 113 -2.94 -9.95 4.53
N GLU A 114 -1.88 -10.37 3.83
CA GLU A 114 -0.87 -11.30 4.37
C GLU A 114 -0.19 -10.73 5.63
N LEU A 115 0.18 -9.45 5.60
CA LEU A 115 0.81 -8.79 6.75
C LEU A 115 -0.13 -8.73 7.95
N PHE A 116 -1.38 -8.32 7.76
CA PHE A 116 -2.34 -8.14 8.85
C PHE A 116 -2.84 -9.46 9.41
N THR A 117 -3.01 -10.49 8.59
CA THR A 117 -3.31 -11.84 9.11
C THR A 117 -2.14 -12.39 9.92
N SER A 118 -0.90 -12.21 9.44
CA SER A 118 0.29 -12.60 10.22
C SER A 118 0.43 -11.86 11.56
N LEU A 119 -0.11 -10.65 11.67
CA LEU A 119 -0.08 -9.84 12.89
C LEU A 119 -1.33 -10.02 13.78
N GLY A 120 -2.47 -10.44 13.21
CA GLY A 120 -3.73 -10.66 13.94
C GLY A 120 -3.67 -11.81 14.94
N ASP A 121 -2.76 -12.75 14.73
CA ASP A 121 -2.47 -13.81 15.71
C ASP A 121 -1.84 -13.27 17.01
N ILE A 122 -1.39 -12.01 17.04
CA ILE A 122 -0.76 -11.40 18.21
C ILE A 122 -1.85 -10.66 19.00
N ALA A 123 -2.22 -11.18 20.17
CA ALA A 123 -3.35 -10.70 20.98
C ALA A 123 -3.32 -9.19 21.31
N LEU A 124 -2.13 -8.57 21.34
CA LEU A 124 -1.95 -7.14 21.61
C LEU A 124 -2.19 -6.26 20.37
N LEU A 125 -1.95 -6.79 19.17
CA LEU A 125 -2.16 -6.10 17.89
C LEU A 125 -3.58 -6.39 17.38
N LYS A 126 -4.57 -5.65 17.89
CA LYS A 126 -5.95 -5.67 17.37
C LYS A 126 -6.02 -5.09 15.95
N VAL A 127 -5.66 -5.90 14.96
CA VAL A 127 -5.59 -5.56 13.52
C VAL A 127 -6.76 -6.12 12.71
N ASP A 128 -7.76 -6.75 13.34
CA ASP A 128 -8.93 -7.35 12.65
C ASP A 128 -9.67 -6.34 11.74
N ARG A 129 -9.75 -5.08 12.18
CA ARG A 129 -10.35 -3.99 11.40
C ARG A 129 -9.53 -3.65 10.15
N LEU A 130 -8.21 -3.80 10.20
CA LEU A 130 -7.31 -3.61 9.06
C LEU A 130 -7.44 -4.75 8.05
N ILE A 131 -7.67 -5.99 8.51
CA ILE A 131 -7.93 -7.14 7.64
C ILE A 131 -9.19 -6.87 6.79
N GLY A 132 -10.27 -6.41 7.43
CA GLY A 132 -11.50 -6.03 6.74
C GLY A 132 -11.30 -4.87 5.76
N LEU A 133 -10.53 -3.85 6.15
CA LEU A 133 -10.20 -2.72 5.28
C LEU A 133 -9.37 -3.13 4.05
N SER A 134 -8.44 -4.06 4.22
CA SER A 134 -7.64 -4.61 3.11
C SER A 134 -8.47 -5.46 2.16
N LEU A 135 -9.42 -6.25 2.67
CA LEU A 135 -10.36 -7.00 1.83
C LEU A 135 -11.24 -6.05 1.00
N LEU A 136 -11.75 -4.98 1.61
CA LEU A 136 -12.48 -3.94 0.88
C LEU A 136 -11.62 -3.31 -0.21
N GLY A 137 -10.39 -2.92 0.11
CA GLY A 137 -9.44 -2.37 -0.86
C GLY A 137 -9.15 -3.31 -2.02
N LEU A 138 -9.07 -4.62 -1.76
CA LEU A 138 -8.88 -5.65 -2.79
C LEU A 138 -10.11 -5.75 -3.71
N VAL A 139 -11.31 -5.75 -3.15
CA VAL A 139 -12.57 -5.75 -3.93
C VAL A 139 -12.67 -4.48 -4.79
N PHE A 140 -12.39 -3.30 -4.22
CA PHE A 140 -12.35 -2.05 -4.98
C PHE A 140 -11.31 -2.08 -6.09
N SER A 141 -10.14 -2.66 -5.84
CA SER A 141 -9.10 -2.82 -6.86
C SER A 141 -9.54 -3.74 -7.99
N PHE A 142 -10.37 -4.75 -7.72
CA PHE A 142 -10.94 -5.62 -8.75
C PHE A 142 -11.88 -4.85 -9.69
N VAL A 143 -12.63 -3.87 -9.16
CA VAL A 143 -13.48 -2.98 -9.95
C VAL A 143 -12.66 -2.17 -10.97
N PHE A 144 -11.45 -1.70 -10.60
CA PHE A 144 -10.54 -1.05 -11.55
C PHE A 144 -10.06 -1.97 -12.68
N VAL A 145 -9.88 -3.26 -12.39
CA VAL A 145 -9.41 -4.24 -13.39
C VAL A 145 -10.54 -4.60 -14.36
N TRP A 146 -11.77 -4.69 -13.87
CA TRP A 146 -12.94 -5.12 -14.63
C TRP A 146 -13.50 -4.02 -15.55
N GLU A 147 -13.50 -2.76 -15.08
CA GLU A 147 -14.17 -1.66 -15.79
C GLU A 147 -13.15 -0.77 -16.54
N LEU A 148 -12.95 -1.05 -17.83
CA LEU A 148 -12.04 -0.29 -18.71
C LEU A 148 -12.59 1.10 -19.14
N TYR A 149 -13.82 1.44 -18.78
CA TYR A 149 -14.55 2.60 -19.33
C TYR A 149 -14.96 3.65 -18.28
N PHE A 150 -14.32 3.71 -17.11
CA PHE A 150 -14.61 4.79 -16.18
C PHE A 150 -14.24 6.16 -16.77
N THR A 151 -15.16 7.11 -16.65
CA THR A 151 -14.86 8.54 -16.86
C THR A 151 -13.79 9.01 -15.87
N SER A 152 -12.95 9.94 -16.29
CA SER A 152 -11.79 10.46 -15.54
C SER A 152 -12.12 10.86 -14.09
N GLY A 153 -13.29 11.46 -13.83
CA GLY A 153 -13.68 11.87 -12.47
C GLY A 153 -13.98 10.70 -11.52
N ILE A 154 -14.59 9.61 -12.02
CA ILE A 154 -14.84 8.41 -11.20
C ILE A 154 -13.52 7.71 -10.88
N LEU A 155 -12.62 7.65 -11.87
CA LEU A 155 -11.29 7.11 -11.70
C LEU A 155 -10.51 7.86 -10.61
N GLN A 156 -10.52 9.19 -10.67
CA GLN A 156 -9.88 10.03 -9.68
C GLN A 156 -10.45 9.82 -8.27
N LEU A 157 -11.78 9.75 -8.14
CA LEU A 157 -12.44 9.50 -6.85
C LEU A 157 -12.04 8.14 -6.27
N LEU A 158 -12.05 7.09 -7.09
CA LEU A 158 -11.67 5.76 -6.66
C LEU A 158 -10.19 5.68 -6.27
N THR A 159 -9.30 6.32 -7.04
CA THR A 159 -7.86 6.36 -6.73
C THR A 159 -7.63 7.10 -5.42
N PHE A 160 -8.31 8.23 -5.20
CA PHE A 160 -8.32 8.93 -3.92
C PHE A 160 -8.71 8.00 -2.76
N ILE A 161 -9.81 7.26 -2.89
CA ILE A 161 -10.29 6.34 -1.86
C ILE A 161 -9.24 5.27 -1.55
N LEU A 162 -8.63 4.65 -2.57
CA LEU A 162 -7.59 3.64 -2.38
C LEU A 162 -6.37 4.20 -1.65
N PHE A 163 -5.90 5.39 -2.01
CA PHE A 163 -4.79 6.06 -1.34
C PHE A 163 -5.09 6.37 0.12
N VAL A 164 -6.30 6.88 0.41
CA VAL A 164 -6.71 7.22 1.77
C VAL A 164 -6.84 5.96 2.62
N MET A 165 -7.49 4.91 2.11
CA MET A 165 -7.61 3.63 2.84
C MET A 165 -6.24 3.04 3.15
N GLN A 166 -5.31 3.10 2.19
CA GLN A 166 -3.94 2.65 2.37
C GLN A 166 -3.19 3.48 3.42
N GLY A 167 -3.33 4.80 3.37
CA GLY A 167 -2.73 5.71 4.34
C GLY A 167 -3.24 5.47 5.76
N ILE A 168 -4.57 5.37 5.94
CA ILE A 168 -5.20 5.02 7.22
C ILE A 168 -4.66 3.68 7.74
N SER A 169 -4.56 2.68 6.86
CA SER A 169 -4.12 1.33 7.25
C SER A 169 -2.70 1.33 7.82
N ILE A 170 -1.75 1.97 7.10
CA ILE A 170 -0.34 2.03 7.52
C ILE A 170 -0.18 2.92 8.75
N SER A 171 -0.84 4.09 8.80
CA SER A 171 -0.76 4.98 9.96
C SER A 171 -1.32 4.32 11.22
N TYR A 172 -2.45 3.62 11.12
CA TYR A 172 -3.00 2.88 12.26
C TYR A 172 -2.06 1.74 12.70
N LEU A 173 -1.45 1.02 11.76
CA LEU A 173 -0.44 0.00 12.07
C LEU A 173 0.78 0.61 12.80
N ALA A 174 1.28 1.76 12.34
CA ALA A 174 2.40 2.45 12.97
C ALA A 174 2.10 2.84 14.43
N VAL A 175 0.90 3.37 14.67
CA VAL A 175 0.44 3.71 16.02
C VAL A 175 0.36 2.46 16.91
N ARG A 176 -0.12 1.33 16.36
CA ARG A 176 -0.15 0.05 17.10
C ARG A 176 1.25 -0.44 17.47
N PHE A 177 2.23 -0.32 16.59
CA PHE A 177 3.61 -0.67 16.92
C PHE A 177 4.20 0.25 17.99
N LYS A 178 3.91 1.55 17.97
CA LYS A 178 4.32 2.47 19.05
C LYS A 178 3.81 2.02 20.42
N TYR A 179 2.50 1.74 20.52
CA TYR A 179 1.90 1.27 21.77
C TYR A 179 2.46 -0.07 22.23
N LEU A 180 2.76 -0.97 21.29
CA LEU A 180 3.36 -2.26 21.61
C LEU A 180 4.78 -2.10 22.17
N GLY A 181 5.58 -1.18 21.60
CA GLY A 181 6.91 -0.84 22.11
C GLY A 181 6.85 -0.31 23.54
N GLU A 182 5.96 0.65 23.81
CA GLU A 182 5.75 1.21 25.16
C GLU A 182 5.36 0.11 26.17
N SER A 183 4.48 -0.84 25.79
CA SER A 183 4.07 -1.94 26.67
C SER A 183 5.13 -3.03 26.93
N LEU A 184 6.23 -3.04 26.17
CA LEU A 184 7.34 -3.98 26.35
C LEU A 184 8.47 -3.41 27.21
N GLU A 185 8.47 -2.09 27.44
CA GLU A 185 9.42 -1.40 28.32
C GLU A 185 8.93 -1.32 29.78
N ASP A 186 7.63 -1.52 30.03
CA ASP A 186 6.96 -1.63 31.34
C ASP A 186 6.98 -3.07 31.90
#